data_AF-A0A6A7L654-F1
#
_entry.id   AF-A0A6A7L654-F1
#
_cell.length_a   1.000
_cell.length_b   1.000
_cell.length_c   1.000
_cell.angle_alpha   90.00
_cell.angle_beta   90.00
_cell.angle_gamma   90.00
#
_symmetry.space_group_name_H-M   'P 1'
#
loop_
_entity.id
_entity.type
_entity.pdbx_description
1 polymer ?
#
loop_
_entity_poly.entity_id
_entity_poly.type
_entity_poly.pdbx_seq_one_letter_code
_entity_poly.pdbx_strand_id
1 'polypeptide(L)'
;MTYPLILLLPQLFLWLGHHLTPTFTRITPDTALGQEQAAPNAPILLHKIPIPNQFLTAHAGLSYGGDIRIGDLTGDGQVDFLVYRAIDNFHDGGGMKPCFIGAFNMDGELVWQKGGGGLQPGRPGPVAIHDLDADGQTEVITLFHQDHADADATSFADVDMLLLDGATGRTERHVHPSVFDRIRGEGADWAHQRILVANLRGRSVPQDIVIKLGPHVLAFDDRFNLLWSYESSWHEYSKIPAYVPAVGDVDADGKDEVNGGYFLLDNDGSVLWAEMLGSNMDSVAIDYWDHPTQKRAFGSGYGH
;
A
#
# COMPACT_ATOMS: atom_id res chain seq x y z
N MET A 1 23.79 -3.60 7.05
CA MET A 1 22.82 -4.14 8.02
C MET A 1 21.69 -4.74 7.22
N THR A 2 21.39 -6.01 7.45
CA THR A 2 20.29 -6.73 6.81
C THR A 2 18.97 -6.24 7.37
N TYR A 3 18.18 -5.53 6.56
CA TYR A 3 16.77 -5.29 6.85
C TYR A 3 16.09 -6.65 7.05
N PRO A 4 15.11 -6.79 7.97
CA PRO A 4 14.19 -7.89 7.84
C PRO A 4 13.37 -7.61 6.58
N LEU A 5 13.82 -8.19 5.47
CA LEU A 5 12.91 -8.50 4.38
C LEU A 5 11.80 -9.32 5.05
N ILE A 6 10.55 -8.85 5.01
CA ILE A 6 9.41 -9.73 5.29
C ILE A 6 9.35 -10.68 4.10
N LEU A 7 10.23 -11.66 4.13
CA LEU A 7 10.24 -12.79 3.24
C LEU A 7 9.18 -13.71 3.82
N LEU A 8 7.98 -13.68 3.23
CA LEU A 8 6.94 -14.63 3.56
C LEU A 8 7.42 -16.02 3.12
N LEU A 9 8.06 -16.71 4.06
CA LEU A 9 8.05 -18.16 4.15
C LEU A 9 6.57 -18.63 4.12
N PRO A 10 6.27 -19.92 3.88
CA PRO A 10 4.89 -20.40 3.63
C PRO A 10 3.87 -20.21 4.77
N GLN A 11 4.18 -19.41 5.81
CA GLN A 11 3.36 -19.08 6.97
C GLN A 11 3.55 -17.59 7.35
N LEU A 12 2.45 -16.90 7.68
CA LEU A 12 2.48 -15.58 8.31
C LEU A 12 2.64 -15.71 9.84
N PHE A 13 3.45 -14.84 10.44
CA PHE A 13 3.65 -14.77 11.90
C PHE A 13 3.20 -13.41 12.43
N LEU A 14 2.21 -13.39 13.33
CA LEU A 14 1.75 -12.18 14.04
C LEU A 14 2.37 -12.13 15.44
N TRP A 15 3.01 -11.00 15.79
CA TRP A 15 3.67 -10.77 17.08
C TRP A 15 3.07 -9.55 17.79
N LEU A 16 2.84 -9.63 19.10
CA LEU A 16 2.45 -8.49 19.93
C LEU A 16 3.69 -7.81 20.54
N GLY A 17 3.81 -6.50 20.35
CA GLY A 17 4.72 -5.65 21.13
C GLY A 17 4.07 -5.22 22.45
N HIS A 18 4.78 -5.37 23.57
CA HIS A 18 4.30 -4.91 24.88
C HIS A 18 4.35 -3.38 24.97
N HIS A 19 3.26 -2.68 24.62
CA HIS A 19 2.83 -1.39 25.22
C HIS A 19 1.48 -0.90 24.68
N LEU A 20 0.54 -1.81 24.42
CA LEU A 20 -0.86 -1.44 24.23
C LEU A 20 -1.69 -2.32 25.16
N THR A 21 -2.55 -1.70 25.97
CA THR A 21 -3.69 -2.36 26.59
C THR A 21 -4.87 -2.23 25.64
N PRO A 22 -5.11 -3.17 24.72
CA PRO A 22 -6.40 -3.27 24.09
C PRO A 22 -7.28 -4.21 24.92
N THR A 23 -8.52 -3.79 25.14
CA THR A 23 -9.63 -4.69 25.43
C THR A 23 -9.94 -5.51 24.16
N PHE A 24 -9.04 -6.44 23.80
CA PHE A 24 -9.39 -7.57 22.94
C PHE A 24 -9.85 -8.71 23.84
N THR A 25 -10.96 -9.34 23.47
CA THR A 25 -11.38 -10.62 24.02
C THR A 25 -10.18 -11.56 23.96
N ARG A 26 -9.77 -12.07 25.13
CA ARG A 26 -8.55 -12.85 25.33
C ARG A 26 -8.54 -14.05 24.37
N ILE A 27 -7.81 -13.93 23.26
CA ILE A 27 -7.55 -15.06 22.36
C ILE A 27 -6.68 -16.03 23.15
N THR A 28 -7.23 -17.19 23.50
CA THR A 28 -6.48 -18.27 24.15
C THR A 28 -5.46 -18.83 23.17
N PRO A 29 -4.16 -18.92 23.54
CA PRO A 29 -3.15 -19.54 22.71
C PRO A 29 -3.55 -20.97 22.35
N ASP A 30 -3.25 -21.37 21.12
CA ASP A 30 -3.52 -22.70 20.63
C ASP A 30 -2.67 -23.73 21.43
N THR A 31 -3.33 -24.53 22.27
CA THR A 31 -2.67 -25.47 23.20
C THR A 31 -1.99 -26.67 22.51
N ALA A 32 -2.03 -26.73 21.18
CA ALA A 32 -1.40 -27.80 20.39
C ALA A 32 0.12 -27.63 20.22
N LEU A 33 0.68 -26.46 20.53
CA LEU A 33 2.12 -26.25 20.57
C LEU A 33 2.60 -26.56 22.00
N GLY A 34 3.31 -27.68 22.15
CA GLY A 34 3.75 -28.22 23.44
C GLY A 34 4.29 -27.16 24.41
N GLN A 35 3.84 -27.25 25.66
CA GLN A 35 4.30 -26.37 26.74
C GLN A 35 5.76 -26.67 27.10
N GLU A 36 6.70 -26.16 26.31
CA GLU A 36 8.03 -25.84 26.84
C GLU A 36 7.93 -24.52 27.59
N GLN A 37 8.51 -24.47 28.79
CA GLN A 37 8.61 -23.26 29.60
C GLN A 37 9.38 -22.18 28.82
N ALA A 38 8.63 -21.33 28.12
CA ALA A 38 9.18 -20.20 27.40
C ALA A 38 9.89 -19.26 28.40
N ALA A 39 11.09 -18.80 28.04
CA ALA A 39 11.87 -17.89 28.87
C ALA A 39 11.08 -16.61 29.22
N PRO A 40 11.36 -15.94 30.34
CA PRO A 40 10.76 -14.64 30.63
C PRO A 40 11.01 -13.68 29.46
N ASN A 41 9.95 -13.05 28.94
CA ASN A 41 9.95 -12.18 27.75
C ASN A 41 10.17 -12.89 26.40
N ALA A 42 10.00 -14.21 26.32
CA ALA A 42 9.92 -14.88 25.04
C ALA A 42 8.67 -14.40 24.28
N PRO A 43 8.80 -14.07 22.99
CA PRO A 43 7.67 -13.57 22.23
C PRO A 43 6.65 -14.72 22.05
N ILE A 44 5.38 -14.40 22.27
CA ILE A 44 4.29 -15.39 22.21
C ILE A 44 3.78 -15.44 20.78
N LEU A 45 3.94 -16.60 20.15
CA LEU A 45 3.29 -16.89 18.88
C LEU A 45 1.78 -17.06 19.14
N LEU A 46 0.96 -16.18 18.58
CA LEU A 46 -0.49 -16.22 18.76
C LEU A 46 -1.14 -17.20 17.80
N HIS A 47 -0.80 -17.10 16.51
CA HIS A 47 -1.41 -17.91 15.47
C HIS A 47 -0.46 -18.10 14.29
N LYS A 48 -0.60 -19.22 13.59
CA LYS A 48 0.08 -19.51 12.32
C LYS A 48 -0.97 -19.70 11.26
N ILE A 49 -1.00 -18.80 10.29
CA ILE A 49 -1.99 -18.84 9.22
C ILE A 49 -1.26 -19.34 7.97
N PRO A 50 -1.65 -20.50 7.43
CA PRO A 50 -1.10 -20.97 6.18
C PRO A 50 -1.62 -20.09 5.04
N ILE A 51 -0.72 -19.63 4.17
CA ILE A 51 -1.14 -19.04 2.89
C ILE A 51 -1.73 -20.18 2.04
N PRO A 52 -2.89 -20.01 1.40
CA PRO A 52 -3.44 -21.02 0.51
C PRO A 52 -2.41 -21.49 -0.52
N ASN A 53 -2.28 -22.80 -0.71
CA ASN A 53 -1.30 -23.38 -1.64
C ASN A 53 -1.45 -22.83 -3.07
N GLN A 54 -2.68 -22.45 -3.47
CA GLN A 54 -2.98 -21.85 -4.76
C GLN A 54 -2.33 -20.47 -4.94
N PHE A 55 -2.04 -19.77 -3.84
CA PHE A 55 -1.44 -18.44 -3.86
C PHE A 55 0.09 -18.50 -3.80
N LEU A 56 0.65 -19.65 -3.41
CA LEU A 56 2.09 -19.84 -3.34
C LEU A 56 2.70 -19.97 -4.73
N THR A 57 3.85 -19.32 -4.91
CA THR A 57 4.78 -19.55 -6.01
C THR A 57 6.16 -19.90 -5.47
N ALA A 58 7.09 -20.26 -6.34
CA ALA A 58 8.47 -20.55 -5.99
C ALA A 58 9.45 -19.89 -6.96
N HIS A 59 10.45 -19.22 -6.42
CA HIS A 59 11.55 -18.63 -7.19
C HIS A 59 12.84 -18.68 -6.37
N ALA A 60 13.96 -19.00 -7.03
CA ALA A 60 15.28 -19.11 -6.38
C ALA A 60 15.30 -19.97 -5.10
N GLY A 61 14.52 -21.06 -5.06
CA GLY A 61 14.46 -21.98 -3.93
C GLY A 61 13.62 -21.50 -2.73
N LEU A 62 12.94 -20.36 -2.84
CA LEU A 62 12.03 -19.83 -1.84
C LEU A 62 10.58 -19.95 -2.31
N SER A 63 9.66 -20.29 -1.41
CA SER A 63 8.22 -20.30 -1.67
C SER A 63 7.52 -19.21 -0.86
N TYR A 64 6.68 -18.44 -1.53
CA TYR A 64 6.04 -17.23 -1.00
C TYR A 64 4.70 -16.94 -1.72
N GLY A 65 3.83 -16.14 -1.10
CA GLY A 65 2.56 -15.71 -1.69
C GLY A 65 2.61 -14.34 -2.39
N GLY A 66 3.49 -13.44 -1.94
CA GLY A 66 3.53 -12.05 -2.39
C GLY A 66 3.70 -11.07 -1.23
N ASP A 67 3.39 -9.80 -1.46
CA ASP A 67 3.21 -8.81 -0.38
C ASP A 67 1.76 -8.84 0.14
N ILE A 68 1.52 -8.36 1.36
CA ILE A 68 0.27 -8.58 2.10
C ILE A 68 -0.45 -7.29 2.50
N ARG A 69 -1.78 -7.29 2.46
CA ARG A 69 -2.67 -6.32 3.12
C ARG A 69 -3.59 -7.07 4.08
N ILE A 70 -4.03 -6.38 5.14
CA ILE A 70 -4.75 -6.99 6.27
C ILE A 70 -5.94 -6.11 6.63
N GLY A 71 -7.14 -6.67 6.62
CA GLY A 71 -8.40 -5.99 6.96
C GLY A 71 -9.60 -6.90 6.78
N ASP A 72 -10.78 -6.47 7.23
CA ASP A 72 -12.03 -7.23 7.10
C ASP A 72 -12.56 -7.13 5.66
N LEU A 73 -12.24 -8.12 4.83
CA LEU A 73 -12.62 -8.15 3.40
C LEU A 73 -14.02 -8.76 3.23
N THR A 74 -14.40 -9.69 4.09
CA THR A 74 -15.67 -10.43 3.99
C THR A 74 -16.83 -9.75 4.71
N GLY A 75 -16.56 -8.72 5.52
CA GLY A 75 -17.56 -7.97 6.29
C GLY A 75 -18.11 -8.75 7.50
N ASP A 76 -17.41 -9.79 7.94
CA ASP A 76 -17.85 -10.67 9.03
C ASP A 76 -17.34 -10.20 10.42
N GLY A 77 -16.58 -9.09 10.45
CA GLY A 77 -15.97 -8.54 11.66
C GLY A 77 -14.68 -9.24 12.08
N GLN A 78 -14.18 -10.19 11.29
CA GLN A 78 -12.88 -10.83 11.46
C GLN A 78 -11.87 -10.26 10.48
N VAL A 79 -10.59 -10.51 10.76
CA VAL A 79 -9.51 -10.08 9.88
C VAL A 79 -9.42 -11.04 8.70
N ASP A 80 -9.25 -10.52 7.50
CA ASP A 80 -8.84 -11.27 6.32
C ASP A 80 -7.47 -10.79 5.82
N PHE A 81 -6.91 -11.55 4.87
CA PHE A 81 -5.62 -11.28 4.27
C PHE A 81 -5.73 -11.21 2.77
N LEU A 82 -5.10 -10.19 2.19
CA LEU A 82 -4.92 -10.04 0.76
C LEU A 82 -3.44 -10.24 0.43
N VAL A 83 -3.10 -11.14 -0.48
CA VAL A 83 -1.75 -11.26 -1.06
C VAL A 83 -1.74 -10.79 -2.49
N TYR A 84 -0.65 -10.17 -2.92
CA TYR A 84 -0.48 -9.80 -4.32
C TYR A 84 0.97 -9.93 -4.81
N ARG A 85 1.11 -10.15 -6.12
CA ARG A 85 2.39 -10.27 -6.85
C ARG A 85 2.42 -9.33 -8.04
N ALA A 86 3.62 -9.01 -8.51
CA ALA A 86 3.85 -8.10 -9.63
C ALA A 86 4.73 -8.74 -10.71
N ILE A 87 4.53 -8.38 -11.98
CA ILE A 87 5.28 -8.93 -13.12
C ILE A 87 6.71 -8.41 -13.22
N ASP A 88 7.01 -7.29 -12.55
CA ASP A 88 8.30 -6.60 -12.64
C ASP A 88 8.82 -6.19 -11.25
N ASN A 89 10.12 -5.94 -11.16
CA ASN A 89 10.83 -5.57 -9.95
C ASN A 89 11.81 -4.42 -10.21
N PHE A 90 12.32 -3.81 -9.13
CA PHE A 90 13.17 -2.61 -9.22
C PHE A 90 14.51 -2.80 -9.95
N HIS A 91 14.94 -4.03 -10.24
CA HIS A 91 16.22 -4.31 -10.91
C HIS A 91 16.13 -4.31 -12.44
N ASP A 92 14.95 -4.59 -13.01
CA ASP A 92 14.77 -4.74 -14.46
C ASP A 92 14.28 -3.44 -15.14
N GLY A 93 14.29 -2.32 -14.40
CA GLY A 93 14.02 -0.98 -14.91
C GLY A 93 12.53 -0.61 -14.98
N GLY A 94 11.61 -1.56 -14.78
CA GLY A 94 10.18 -1.29 -14.78
C GLY A 94 9.58 -1.03 -13.40
N GLY A 95 8.30 -0.66 -13.42
CA GLY A 95 7.52 -0.36 -12.23
C GLY A 95 6.89 -1.61 -11.63
N MET A 96 6.55 -1.61 -10.35
CA MET A 96 5.90 -2.78 -9.73
C MET A 96 4.41 -2.87 -10.08
N LYS A 97 4.11 -3.45 -11.25
CA LYS A 97 2.74 -3.59 -11.77
C LYS A 97 2.08 -4.87 -11.22
N PRO A 98 1.11 -4.79 -10.29
CA PRO A 98 0.44 -5.98 -9.75
C PRO A 98 -0.27 -6.76 -10.85
N CYS A 99 -0.15 -8.09 -10.86
CA CYS A 99 -0.76 -8.97 -11.88
C CYS A 99 -1.52 -10.16 -11.27
N PHE A 100 -1.40 -10.34 -9.97
CA PHE A 100 -2.10 -11.35 -9.19
C PHE A 100 -2.50 -10.77 -7.84
N ILE A 101 -3.73 -11.02 -7.44
CA ILE A 101 -4.28 -10.67 -6.11
C ILE A 101 -5.13 -11.85 -5.62
N GLY A 102 -5.02 -12.22 -4.35
CA GLY A 102 -5.84 -13.28 -3.74
C GLY A 102 -6.18 -12.96 -2.29
N ALA A 103 -7.42 -13.25 -1.90
CA ALA A 103 -7.91 -13.07 -0.54
C ALA A 103 -8.10 -14.43 0.16
N PHE A 104 -7.77 -14.48 1.45
CA PHE A 104 -7.97 -15.63 2.32
C PHE A 104 -8.26 -15.21 3.75
N ASN A 105 -9.00 -16.03 4.48
CA ASN A 105 -9.43 -15.73 5.84
C ASN A 105 -8.41 -16.16 6.91
N MET A 106 -8.74 -15.93 8.19
CA MET A 106 -7.91 -16.33 9.34
C MET A 106 -7.65 -17.84 9.44
N ASP A 107 -8.53 -18.67 8.88
CA ASP A 107 -8.35 -20.13 8.83
C ASP A 107 -7.40 -20.58 7.72
N GLY A 108 -6.92 -19.66 6.88
CA GLY A 108 -6.09 -19.96 5.72
C GLY A 108 -6.91 -20.50 4.54
N GLU A 109 -8.24 -20.32 4.56
CA GLU A 109 -9.13 -20.72 3.49
C GLU A 109 -9.19 -19.64 2.40
N LEU A 110 -9.09 -20.07 1.15
CA LEU A 110 -9.21 -19.19 -0.01
C LEU A 110 -10.62 -18.60 -0.08
N VAL A 111 -10.71 -17.27 -0.20
CA VAL A 111 -11.96 -16.55 -0.46
C VAL A 111 -12.12 -16.35 -1.97
N TRP A 112 -11.18 -15.66 -2.61
CA TRP A 112 -11.17 -15.43 -4.06
C TRP A 112 -9.76 -15.12 -4.58
N GLN A 113 -9.58 -15.14 -5.91
CA GLN A 113 -8.36 -14.67 -6.57
C GLN A 113 -8.64 -14.04 -7.93
N LYS A 114 -7.76 -13.15 -8.35
CA LYS A 114 -7.77 -12.48 -9.66
C LYS A 114 -6.36 -12.45 -10.27
N GLY A 115 -6.28 -12.74 -11.57
CA GLY A 115 -5.03 -12.75 -12.31
C GLY A 115 -4.15 -13.96 -11.98
N GLY A 116 -2.84 -13.81 -12.20
CA GLY A 116 -1.87 -14.90 -12.07
C GLY A 116 -0.44 -14.45 -12.32
N GLY A 117 0.50 -15.38 -12.11
CA GLY A 117 1.92 -15.11 -12.32
C GLY A 117 2.51 -14.10 -11.33
N GLY A 118 3.56 -13.41 -11.76
CA GLY A 118 4.28 -12.43 -10.97
C GLY A 118 5.20 -13.03 -9.90
N LEU A 119 6.07 -12.17 -9.38
CA LEU A 119 7.05 -12.45 -8.34
C LEU A 119 6.75 -11.61 -7.08
N GLN A 120 7.53 -11.85 -6.02
CA GLN A 120 7.53 -11.02 -4.82
C GLN A 120 7.84 -9.57 -5.20
N PRO A 121 6.95 -8.60 -4.90
CA PRO A 121 7.27 -7.19 -5.10
C PRO A 121 8.51 -6.79 -4.28
N GLY A 122 9.46 -6.07 -4.88
CA GLY A 122 10.71 -5.65 -4.22
C GLY A 122 10.52 -4.51 -3.20
N ARG A 123 9.35 -3.89 -3.20
CA ARG A 123 8.89 -2.83 -2.29
C ARG A 123 7.41 -3.07 -1.96
N PRO A 124 6.84 -2.41 -0.93
CA PRO A 124 5.39 -2.27 -0.83
C PRO A 124 4.87 -1.57 -2.07
N GLY A 125 3.69 -1.95 -2.55
CA GLY A 125 3.16 -1.57 -3.86
C GLY A 125 1.73 -1.01 -3.81
N PRO A 126 1.19 -0.66 -4.99
CA PRO A 126 -0.02 0.13 -5.15
C PRO A 126 -1.29 -0.72 -5.01
N VAL A 127 -1.47 -1.31 -3.83
CA VAL A 127 -2.66 -2.06 -3.42
C VAL A 127 -3.08 -1.55 -2.06
N ALA A 128 -4.33 -1.10 -1.94
CA ALA A 128 -4.95 -0.67 -0.70
C ALA A 128 -6.28 -1.40 -0.49
N ILE A 129 -6.73 -1.47 0.76
CA ILE A 129 -8.05 -1.98 1.11
C ILE A 129 -8.76 -0.89 1.92
N HIS A 130 -10.00 -0.57 1.53
CA HIS A 130 -10.77 0.52 2.11
C HIS A 130 -12.22 0.47 1.57
N ASP A 131 -13.18 0.90 2.39
CA ASP A 131 -14.56 1.20 1.97
C ASP A 131 -14.56 2.53 1.19
N LEU A 132 -14.26 2.45 -0.11
CA LEU A 132 -14.08 3.60 -0.97
C LEU A 132 -15.41 4.21 -1.39
N ASP A 133 -16.44 3.39 -1.62
CA ASP A 133 -17.73 3.89 -2.07
C ASP A 133 -18.71 4.25 -0.94
N ALA A 134 -18.31 3.98 0.31
CA ALA A 134 -19.01 4.29 1.55
C ALA A 134 -20.33 3.51 1.72
N ASP A 135 -20.39 2.28 1.22
CA ASP A 135 -21.53 1.38 1.41
C ASP A 135 -21.43 0.52 2.70
N GLY A 136 -20.29 0.59 3.39
CA GLY A 136 -20.02 -0.13 4.63
C GLY A 136 -19.32 -1.48 4.42
N GLN A 137 -18.99 -1.84 3.19
CA GLN A 137 -18.17 -2.99 2.85
C GLN A 137 -16.77 -2.54 2.45
N THR A 138 -15.81 -3.46 2.50
CA THR A 138 -14.41 -3.15 2.15
C THR A 138 -14.16 -3.49 0.69
N GLU A 139 -13.49 -2.61 -0.04
CA GLU A 139 -12.99 -2.89 -1.39
C GLU A 139 -11.47 -3.04 -1.42
N VAL A 140 -10.98 -3.65 -2.50
CA VAL A 140 -9.56 -3.62 -2.89
C VAL A 140 -9.37 -2.61 -4.01
N ILE A 141 -8.53 -1.60 -3.76
CA ILE A 141 -8.12 -0.59 -4.73
C ILE A 141 -6.73 -0.97 -5.23
N THR A 142 -6.58 -1.19 -6.53
CA THR A 142 -5.30 -1.66 -7.08
C THR A 142 -5.00 -1.05 -8.44
N LEU A 143 -3.72 -0.77 -8.66
CA LEU A 143 -3.17 -0.74 -10.02
C LEU A 143 -3.02 -2.18 -10.50
N PHE A 144 -3.35 -2.47 -11.75
CA PHE A 144 -3.34 -3.85 -12.26
C PHE A 144 -2.83 -3.92 -13.69
N HIS A 145 -1.77 -4.69 -13.89
CA HIS A 145 -1.16 -4.97 -15.18
C HIS A 145 -2.16 -5.66 -16.12
N GLN A 146 -2.29 -5.10 -17.32
CA GLN A 146 -3.03 -5.68 -18.43
C GLN A 146 -2.06 -6.36 -19.38
N ASP A 147 -2.48 -7.49 -19.94
CA ASP A 147 -1.68 -8.21 -20.93
C ASP A 147 -1.68 -7.45 -22.27
N HIS A 148 -0.86 -6.40 -22.35
CA HIS A 148 -0.73 -5.54 -23.52
C HIS A 148 0.67 -5.74 -24.12
N ALA A 149 0.77 -6.70 -25.06
CA ALA A 149 2.02 -7.26 -25.59
C ALA A 149 3.06 -6.25 -26.16
N ASP A 150 2.66 -4.99 -26.36
CA ASP A 150 3.48 -3.95 -26.98
C ASP A 150 3.96 -2.86 -26.01
N ALA A 151 3.59 -2.92 -24.72
CA ALA A 151 4.01 -1.90 -23.75
C ALA A 151 5.43 -2.15 -23.25
N ASP A 152 6.26 -1.10 -23.30
CA ASP A 152 7.60 -1.13 -22.72
C ASP A 152 7.55 -1.31 -21.19
N ALA A 153 8.55 -1.96 -20.59
CA ALA A 153 8.60 -2.18 -19.13
C ALA A 153 8.59 -0.86 -18.32
N THR A 154 9.16 0.20 -18.88
CA THR A 154 9.16 1.56 -18.30
C THR A 154 7.82 2.29 -18.46
N SER A 155 6.91 1.72 -19.27
CA SER A 155 5.56 2.24 -19.53
C SER A 155 4.60 1.99 -18.38
N PHE A 156 3.67 2.91 -18.18
CA PHE A 156 2.48 2.69 -17.36
C PHE A 156 1.20 2.52 -18.19
N ALA A 157 1.31 2.52 -19.53
CA ALA A 157 0.16 2.42 -20.45
C ALA A 157 -0.54 1.05 -20.43
N ASP A 158 0.10 0.02 -19.91
CA ASP A 158 -0.41 -1.34 -19.72
C ASP A 158 -0.95 -1.58 -18.30
N VAL A 159 -1.26 -0.52 -17.56
CA VAL A 159 -1.79 -0.63 -16.20
C VAL A 159 -3.14 0.05 -16.13
N ASP A 160 -4.09 -0.59 -15.46
CA ASP A 160 -5.41 -0.05 -15.20
C ASP A 160 -5.67 0.11 -13.70
N MET A 161 -6.65 0.93 -13.35
CA MET A 161 -7.18 1.04 -12.01
C MET A 161 -8.39 0.13 -11.84
N LEU A 162 -8.37 -0.70 -10.80
CA LEU A 162 -9.46 -1.61 -10.45
C LEU A 162 -9.95 -1.33 -9.03
N LEU A 163 -11.27 -1.35 -8.87
CA LEU A 163 -11.97 -1.49 -7.59
C LEU A 163 -12.61 -2.87 -7.57
N LEU A 164 -12.24 -3.69 -6.59
CA LEU A 164 -12.78 -5.04 -6.41
C LEU A 164 -13.57 -5.10 -5.12
N ASP A 165 -14.75 -5.71 -5.17
CA ASP A 165 -15.51 -6.10 -3.97
C ASP A 165 -14.63 -6.98 -3.09
N GLY A 166 -14.46 -6.61 -1.81
CA GLY A 166 -13.54 -7.29 -0.89
C GLY A 166 -13.95 -8.72 -0.59
N ALA A 167 -15.25 -9.04 -0.56
CA ALA A 167 -15.74 -10.36 -0.19
C ALA A 167 -15.67 -11.37 -1.34
N THR A 168 -15.70 -10.90 -2.58
CA THR A 168 -15.87 -11.74 -3.77
C THR A 168 -14.79 -11.57 -4.83
N GLY A 169 -14.01 -10.49 -4.79
CA GLY A 169 -13.03 -10.14 -5.82
C GLY A 169 -13.66 -9.74 -7.15
N ARG A 170 -14.99 -9.56 -7.19
CA ARG A 170 -15.71 -9.11 -8.37
C ARG A 170 -15.29 -7.68 -8.67
N THR A 171 -15.01 -7.41 -9.94
CA THR A 171 -14.66 -6.06 -10.39
C THR A 171 -15.91 -5.19 -10.42
N GLU A 172 -15.89 -4.15 -9.61
CA GLU A 172 -16.95 -3.14 -9.52
C GLU A 172 -16.63 -1.93 -10.39
N ARG A 173 -15.36 -1.57 -10.45
CA ARG A 173 -14.84 -0.50 -11.30
C ARG A 173 -13.55 -0.95 -11.98
N HIS A 174 -13.43 -0.59 -13.25
CA HIS A 174 -12.26 -0.83 -14.07
C HIS A 174 -12.13 0.34 -15.04
N VAL A 175 -11.06 1.11 -14.89
CA VAL A 175 -10.78 2.28 -15.74
C VAL A 175 -9.33 2.24 -16.16
N HIS A 176 -9.07 2.58 -17.42
CA HIS A 176 -7.76 2.99 -17.89
C HIS A 176 -7.68 4.53 -17.87
N PRO A 177 -6.98 5.15 -16.91
CA PRO A 177 -6.80 6.60 -16.92
C PRO A 177 -5.89 7.04 -18.07
N SER A 178 -6.37 7.92 -18.95
CA SER A 178 -5.59 8.43 -20.10
C SER A 178 -4.31 9.19 -19.74
N VAL A 179 -4.11 9.53 -18.46
CA VAL A 179 -2.84 10.07 -17.98
C VAL A 179 -1.75 8.99 -17.96
N PHE A 180 -2.09 7.72 -17.74
CA PHE A 180 -1.14 6.59 -17.69
C PHE A 180 -0.44 6.34 -19.02
N ASP A 181 -1.12 6.61 -20.15
CA ASP A 181 -0.53 6.54 -21.50
C ASP A 181 0.79 7.30 -21.64
N ARG A 182 0.92 8.41 -20.89
CA ARG A 182 2.06 9.34 -20.97
C ARG A 182 3.09 9.15 -19.87
N ILE A 183 2.79 8.37 -18.85
CA ILE A 183 3.69 8.17 -17.72
C ILE A 183 4.73 7.10 -18.09
N ARG A 184 5.99 7.48 -17.94
CA ARG A 184 7.16 6.64 -18.11
C ARG A 184 8.09 6.86 -16.93
N GLY A 185 8.83 5.84 -16.52
CA GLY A 185 9.85 6.01 -15.50
C GLY A 185 10.81 4.85 -15.43
N GLU A 186 11.93 5.10 -14.74
CA GLU A 186 13.00 4.15 -14.52
C GLU A 186 13.70 4.42 -13.18
N GLY A 187 14.49 3.46 -12.72
CA GLY A 187 15.36 3.64 -11.55
C GLY A 187 14.65 3.54 -10.20
N ALA A 188 15.34 4.00 -9.16
CA ALA A 188 14.97 3.70 -7.78
C ALA A 188 13.60 4.26 -7.39
N ASP A 189 13.28 5.52 -7.72
CA ASP A 189 11.98 6.12 -7.37
C ASP A 189 10.81 5.47 -8.12
N TRP A 190 11.02 5.06 -9.36
CA TRP A 190 9.98 4.44 -10.19
C TRP A 190 9.42 3.15 -9.59
N ALA A 191 10.24 2.40 -8.84
CA ALA A 191 9.80 1.21 -8.12
C ALA A 191 8.86 1.52 -6.93
N HIS A 192 8.78 2.77 -6.48
CA HIS A 192 7.96 3.19 -5.34
C HIS A 192 6.57 3.66 -5.77
N GLN A 193 5.80 2.74 -6.34
CA GLN A 193 4.41 2.98 -6.72
C GLN A 193 3.50 2.82 -5.49
N ARG A 194 2.67 3.83 -5.19
CA ARG A 194 1.80 3.87 -3.99
C ARG A 194 0.38 4.23 -4.35
N ILE A 195 -0.56 3.63 -3.63
CA ILE A 195 -1.93 4.11 -3.49
C ILE A 195 -2.11 4.54 -2.04
N LEU A 196 -2.68 5.72 -1.84
CA LEU A 196 -3.15 6.21 -0.55
C LEU A 196 -4.61 6.59 -0.70
N VAL A 197 -5.39 6.32 0.35
CA VAL A 197 -6.76 6.81 0.45
C VAL A 197 -6.74 8.13 1.22
N ALA A 198 -7.43 9.14 0.69
CA ALA A 198 -7.47 10.50 1.22
C ALA A 198 -8.90 11.07 1.19
N ASN A 199 -9.11 12.19 1.87
CA ASN A 199 -10.34 12.97 1.86
C ASN A 199 -10.12 14.35 1.22
N LEU A 200 -9.72 14.38 -0.04
CA LEU A 200 -9.41 15.63 -0.77
C LEU A 200 -10.66 16.49 -1.03
N ARG A 201 -11.84 15.88 -1.08
CA ARG A 201 -13.12 16.56 -1.35
C ARG A 201 -13.92 16.92 -0.10
N GLY A 202 -13.40 16.64 1.11
CA GLY A 202 -14.05 17.00 2.38
C GLY A 202 -15.37 16.25 2.65
N ARG A 203 -15.41 14.97 2.30
CA ARG A 203 -16.54 14.07 2.55
C ARG A 203 -16.52 13.57 4.00
N SER A 204 -17.60 12.90 4.42
CA SER A 204 -17.71 12.34 5.78
C SER A 204 -16.78 11.16 6.02
N VAL A 205 -16.35 10.48 4.96
CA VAL A 205 -15.32 9.43 4.98
C VAL A 205 -14.35 9.67 3.82
N PRO A 206 -13.06 9.27 3.93
CA PRO A 206 -12.12 9.32 2.82
C PRO A 206 -12.60 8.48 1.63
N GLN A 207 -12.74 9.10 0.46
CA GLN A 207 -13.18 8.44 -0.78
C GLN A 207 -12.32 8.84 -2.00
N ASP A 208 -11.19 9.50 -1.77
CA ASP A 208 -10.26 9.94 -2.81
C ASP A 208 -9.01 9.09 -2.81
N ILE A 209 -8.35 9.02 -3.97
CA ILE A 209 -7.17 8.19 -4.17
C ILE A 209 -6.02 9.09 -4.58
N VAL A 210 -4.91 8.99 -3.86
CA VAL A 210 -3.63 9.59 -4.26
C VAL A 210 -2.71 8.46 -4.74
N ILE A 211 -2.15 8.62 -5.94
CA ILE A 211 -1.22 7.67 -6.54
C ILE A 211 0.15 8.33 -6.71
N LYS A 212 1.19 7.73 -6.15
CA LYS A 212 2.59 8.10 -6.43
C LYS A 212 3.16 7.13 -7.47
N LEU A 213 3.73 7.67 -8.56
CA LEU A 213 4.41 6.94 -9.64
C LEU A 213 5.73 7.64 -9.96
N GLY A 214 6.80 7.29 -9.24
CA GLY A 214 8.06 8.04 -9.31
C GLY A 214 7.84 9.54 -8.98
N PRO A 215 8.23 10.48 -9.86
CA PRO A 215 8.05 11.91 -9.60
C PRO A 215 6.59 12.37 -9.67
N HIS A 216 5.69 11.56 -10.23
CA HIS A 216 4.30 11.93 -10.43
C HIS A 216 3.47 11.62 -9.17
N VAL A 217 2.62 12.57 -8.80
CA VAL A 217 1.55 12.42 -7.81
C VAL A 217 0.23 12.75 -8.49
N LEU A 218 -0.70 11.82 -8.47
CA LEU A 218 -1.99 11.94 -9.14
C LEU A 218 -3.10 11.80 -8.11
N ALA A 219 -4.14 12.62 -8.20
CA ALA A 219 -5.34 12.47 -7.40
C ALA A 219 -6.54 12.06 -8.24
N PHE A 220 -7.32 11.12 -7.74
CA PHE A 220 -8.54 10.62 -8.35
C PHE A 220 -9.69 10.64 -7.35
N ASP A 221 -10.91 10.79 -7.86
CA ASP A 221 -12.10 10.57 -7.05
C ASP A 221 -12.44 9.06 -6.93
N ASP A 222 -13.49 8.75 -6.14
CA ASP A 222 -14.09 7.42 -5.97
C ASP A 222 -14.55 6.79 -7.29
N ARG A 223 -14.59 7.58 -8.37
CA ARG A 223 -14.96 7.15 -9.70
C ARG A 223 -13.79 6.97 -10.66
N PHE A 224 -12.56 7.12 -10.17
CA PHE A 224 -11.33 7.10 -10.95
C PHE A 224 -11.25 8.23 -11.99
N ASN A 225 -11.97 9.34 -11.78
CA ASN A 225 -11.75 10.58 -12.54
C ASN A 225 -10.53 11.30 -11.97
N LEU A 226 -9.61 11.70 -12.83
CA LEU A 226 -8.46 12.51 -12.43
C LEU A 226 -8.93 13.88 -11.93
N LEU A 227 -8.58 14.22 -10.69
CA LEU A 227 -8.83 15.51 -10.06
C LEU A 227 -7.71 16.49 -10.39
N TRP A 228 -6.46 16.07 -10.15
CA TRP A 228 -5.26 16.86 -10.42
C TRP A 228 -4.03 15.97 -10.56
N SER A 229 -2.95 16.54 -11.09
CA SER A 229 -1.64 15.89 -11.21
C SER A 229 -0.53 16.87 -10.85
N TYR A 230 0.49 16.38 -10.14
CA TYR A 230 1.70 17.09 -9.78
C TYR A 230 2.92 16.28 -10.20
N GLU A 231 4.00 16.97 -10.59
CA GLU A 231 5.27 16.36 -10.93
C GLU A 231 6.39 17.02 -10.13
N SER A 232 7.11 16.21 -9.35
CA SER A 232 8.23 16.67 -8.54
C SER A 232 9.42 17.04 -9.41
N SER A 233 9.99 18.21 -9.16
CA SER A 233 11.28 18.60 -9.74
C SER A 233 12.46 17.80 -9.19
N TRP A 234 12.29 17.11 -8.05
CA TRP A 234 13.29 16.24 -7.43
C TRP A 234 13.03 14.79 -7.81
N HIS A 235 13.86 14.25 -8.70
CA HIS A 235 13.78 12.87 -9.21
C HIS A 235 15.17 12.25 -9.44
N GLU A 236 16.25 12.98 -9.12
CA GLU A 236 17.61 12.46 -9.17
C GLU A 236 17.84 11.50 -8.00
N TYR A 237 18.52 10.37 -8.22
CA TYR A 237 18.85 9.43 -7.14
C TYR A 237 19.50 10.15 -5.95
N SER A 238 19.06 9.85 -4.72
CA SER A 238 19.33 10.55 -3.43
C SER A 238 18.68 11.93 -3.23
N LYS A 239 18.00 12.47 -4.24
CA LYS A 239 17.20 13.71 -4.18
C LYS A 239 15.80 13.42 -4.69
N ILE A 240 15.12 12.52 -4.01
CA ILE A 240 13.76 12.09 -4.34
C ILE A 240 12.87 12.39 -3.12
N PRO A 241 11.61 12.81 -3.32
CA PRO A 241 10.62 12.93 -2.25
C PRO A 241 10.39 11.59 -1.53
N ALA A 242 9.69 11.63 -0.40
CA ALA A 242 9.38 10.42 0.35
C ALA A 242 8.79 9.31 -0.53
N TYR A 243 9.31 8.09 -0.38
CA TYR A 243 8.85 6.92 -1.13
C TYR A 243 7.39 6.57 -0.84
N VAL A 244 6.91 6.92 0.36
CA VAL A 244 5.51 6.80 0.77
C VAL A 244 5.11 8.19 1.26
N PRO A 245 4.30 8.95 0.50
CA PRO A 245 3.71 10.19 0.99
C PRO A 245 2.86 9.97 2.24
N ALA A 246 2.50 11.04 2.92
CA ALA A 246 1.46 11.05 3.93
C ALA A 246 0.29 11.93 3.45
N VAL A 247 -0.92 11.58 3.86
CA VAL A 247 -2.12 12.39 3.63
C VAL A 247 -2.76 12.77 4.95
N GLY A 248 -3.36 13.95 5.02
CA GLY A 248 -4.06 14.40 6.20
C GLY A 248 -4.35 15.89 6.20
N ASP A 249 -5.45 16.27 6.84
CA ASP A 249 -5.84 17.66 7.10
C ASP A 249 -4.84 18.37 8.04
N VAL A 250 -3.91 19.14 7.45
CA VAL A 250 -2.85 19.93 8.09
C VAL A 250 -3.37 21.30 8.51
N ASP A 251 -4.21 21.93 7.70
CA ASP A 251 -4.66 23.31 7.90
C ASP A 251 -6.05 23.46 8.58
N ALA A 252 -6.70 22.33 8.87
CA ALA A 252 -7.98 22.21 9.55
C ALA A 252 -9.19 22.71 8.74
N ASP A 253 -9.14 22.62 7.41
CA ASP A 253 -10.26 22.97 6.53
C ASP A 253 -11.24 21.79 6.29
N GLY A 254 -10.94 20.60 6.80
CA GLY A 254 -11.72 19.38 6.65
C GLY A 254 -11.39 18.55 5.41
N LYS A 255 -10.35 18.92 4.66
CA LYS A 255 -9.82 18.18 3.52
C LYS A 255 -8.37 17.79 3.77
N ASP A 256 -7.90 16.76 3.09
CA ASP A 256 -6.55 16.27 3.27
C ASP A 256 -5.54 16.94 2.32
N GLU A 257 -4.38 17.30 2.86
CA GLU A 257 -3.18 17.67 2.10
C GLU A 257 -2.34 16.42 1.79
N VAL A 258 -1.39 16.54 0.84
CA VAL A 258 -0.43 15.48 0.49
C VAL A 258 1.00 15.92 0.79
N ASN A 259 1.60 15.33 1.83
CA ASN A 259 2.99 15.57 2.23
C ASN A 259 3.92 14.55 1.56
N GLY A 260 4.74 15.00 0.62
CA GLY A 260 5.82 14.24 0.00
C GLY A 260 7.19 14.53 0.59
N GLY A 261 7.28 15.40 1.60
CA GLY A 261 8.51 15.68 2.33
C GLY A 261 9.48 16.63 1.64
N TYR A 262 9.48 16.74 0.31
CA TYR A 262 10.03 17.88 -0.47
C TYR A 262 8.94 18.75 -1.10
N PHE A 263 7.68 18.36 -0.90
CA PHE A 263 6.53 19.15 -1.25
C PHE A 263 5.41 18.90 -0.25
N LEU A 264 4.52 19.88 -0.13
CA LEU A 264 3.19 19.71 0.42
C LEU A 264 2.19 20.28 -0.59
N LEU A 265 1.26 19.44 -1.00
CA LEU A 265 0.18 19.81 -1.91
C LEU A 265 -1.09 20.02 -1.10
N ASP A 266 -1.82 21.07 -1.45
CA ASP A 266 -3.18 21.31 -1.00
C ASP A 266 -4.15 20.26 -1.57
N ASN A 267 -5.37 20.22 -1.06
CA ASN A 267 -6.43 19.29 -1.45
C ASN A 267 -6.73 19.31 -2.97
N ASP A 268 -6.47 20.45 -3.62
CA ASP A 268 -6.69 20.69 -5.06
C ASP A 268 -5.43 20.52 -5.92
N GLY A 269 -4.32 20.09 -5.31
CA GLY A 269 -3.03 19.87 -5.98
C GLY A 269 -2.17 21.13 -6.10
N SER A 270 -2.64 22.29 -5.62
CA SER A 270 -1.82 23.48 -5.54
C SER A 270 -0.66 23.30 -4.56
N VAL A 271 0.48 23.92 -4.84
CA VAL A 271 1.71 23.72 -4.07
C VAL A 271 1.72 24.68 -2.88
N LEU A 272 1.58 24.16 -1.66
CA LEU A 272 1.78 24.95 -0.44
C LEU A 272 3.25 25.23 -0.21
N TRP A 273 4.10 24.22 -0.44
CA TRP A 273 5.54 24.40 -0.53
C TRP A 273 6.18 23.31 -1.40
N ALA A 274 7.32 23.64 -1.99
CA ALA A 274 8.18 22.73 -2.72
C ALA A 274 9.64 23.15 -2.51
N GLU A 275 10.39 22.40 -1.71
CA GLU A 275 11.76 22.72 -1.31
C GLU A 275 12.55 21.45 -0.97
N MET A 276 13.86 21.45 -1.19
CA MET A 276 14.71 20.36 -0.71
C MET A 276 15.07 20.57 0.76
N LEU A 277 14.19 20.11 1.67
CA LEU A 277 14.35 20.30 3.13
C LEU A 277 15.41 19.42 3.79
N GLY A 278 16.06 18.55 3.03
CA GLY A 278 17.02 17.57 3.54
C GLY A 278 17.87 16.96 2.46
N SER A 279 18.92 16.24 2.85
CA SER A 279 19.76 15.49 1.90
C SER A 279 19.18 14.13 1.53
N ASN A 280 18.28 13.59 2.35
CA ASN A 280 17.54 12.36 2.08
C ASN A 280 16.18 12.43 2.78
N MET A 281 15.13 11.93 2.13
CA MET A 281 13.73 11.99 2.56
C MET A 281 13.10 10.59 2.47
N ASP A 282 13.22 9.79 3.52
CA ASP A 282 12.70 8.42 3.56
C ASP A 282 11.33 8.30 4.21
N SER A 283 10.96 9.27 5.06
CA SER A 283 9.75 9.19 5.88
C SER A 283 9.11 10.55 6.07
N VAL A 284 7.79 10.57 5.97
CA VAL A 284 6.94 11.73 6.19
C VAL A 284 5.74 11.31 7.03
N ALA A 285 5.17 12.27 7.75
CA ALA A 285 3.94 12.08 8.50
C ALA A 285 3.12 13.37 8.50
N ILE A 286 1.84 13.25 8.78
CA ILE A 286 0.97 14.37 9.14
C ILE A 286 0.33 14.01 10.49
N ASP A 287 0.64 14.77 11.54
CA ASP A 287 0.16 14.48 12.90
C ASP A 287 0.22 15.71 13.82
N TYR A 288 -0.36 15.60 15.00
CA TYR A 288 -0.28 16.59 16.07
C TYR A 288 1.08 16.53 16.77
N TRP A 289 1.61 17.68 17.17
CA TRP A 289 2.87 17.75 17.91
C TRP A 289 2.90 18.85 18.97
N ASP A 290 2.64 20.09 18.55
CA ASP A 290 2.71 21.29 19.38
C ASP A 290 1.34 21.92 19.65
N HIS A 291 0.29 21.45 18.96
CA HIS A 291 -1.06 21.98 19.07
C HIS A 291 -2.12 20.86 19.05
N PRO A 292 -3.16 20.90 19.91
CA PRO A 292 -4.15 19.82 20.01
C PRO A 292 -5.16 19.78 18.87
N THR A 293 -5.29 20.84 18.08
CA THR A 293 -6.26 20.94 16.98
C THR A 293 -5.64 21.28 15.64
N GLN A 294 -4.31 21.32 15.55
CA GLN A 294 -3.62 21.64 14.31
C GLN A 294 -2.51 20.63 14.10
N LYS A 295 -2.56 19.90 12.98
CA LYS A 295 -1.52 18.96 12.62
C LYS A 295 -0.32 19.72 12.02
N ARG A 296 0.76 18.98 11.79
CA ARG A 296 1.97 19.44 11.13
C ARG A 296 2.36 18.41 10.08
N ALA A 297 2.95 18.89 8.99
CA ALA A 297 3.69 18.05 8.07
C ALA A 297 5.11 17.81 8.60
N PHE A 298 5.48 16.54 8.77
CA PHE A 298 6.83 16.12 9.17
C PHE A 298 7.55 15.50 7.97
N GLY A 299 8.85 15.77 7.86
CA GLY A 299 9.73 15.10 6.92
C GLY A 299 11.05 14.73 7.57
N SER A 300 11.55 13.53 7.28
CA SER A 300 12.91 13.13 7.66
C SER A 300 13.91 13.92 6.81
N GLY A 301 14.68 14.84 7.39
CA GLY A 301 15.63 15.68 6.62
C GLY A 301 17.05 15.10 6.49
N TYR A 302 17.37 14.03 7.23
CA TYR A 302 18.72 13.46 7.34
C TYR A 302 18.67 11.92 7.34
N GLY A 303 17.95 11.32 6.38
CA GLY A 303 17.98 9.87 6.18
C GLY A 303 19.41 9.33 5.96
N HIS A 304 19.62 8.04 6.26
CA HIS A 304 20.91 7.35 6.11
C HIS A 304 21.06 6.68 4.74
#